data_AF-A0AAD5YE74-F1
#
_entry.id   AF-A0AAD5YE74-F1
#
_cell.length_a   1.000
_cell.length_b   1.000
_cell.length_c   1.000
_cell.angle_alpha   90.00
_cell.angle_beta   90.00
_cell.angle_gamma   90.00
#
_symmetry.space_group_name_H-M   'P 1'
#
loop_
_entity.id
_entity.type
_entity.pdbx_description
1 polymer ?
#
loop_
_entity_poly.entity_id
_entity_poly.type
_entity_poly.pdbx_seq_one_letter_code
_entity_poly.pdbx_strand_id
1 'polypeptide(L)'
;MPPRTPKSERQKANKEKETVASDGARAADPPLPGSPWAQAPAGDDYPKVPDPVDKKRMVSTKQANRPFLAYTEYRAKREQEHQAWLERKKEREEKMARGEEVGPEEEDPTAEVEIGCLGLFKFIVYCFLGVVLAGKFFTGSYLWEQDLPNLSKYFPPANQRLFSEQVLATYDGTVESRPIYLAGLEHWKKFYAESKKYNKVGRVSHPPIDPASPIPVHCDAKKAQASIESERSGPMPTDTTSSREEL
;
A
#
# COMPACT_ATOMS: atom_id res chain seq x y z
N MET A 1 8.77 -19.78 27.24
CA MET A 1 9.87 -18.83 27.51
C MET A 1 11.08 -19.62 27.99
N PRO A 2 12.20 -19.69 27.25
CA PRO A 2 13.41 -20.35 27.73
C PRO A 2 14.24 -19.42 28.64
N PRO A 3 14.92 -19.94 29.69
CA PRO A 3 15.69 -19.13 30.61
C PRO A 3 17.01 -18.64 29.99
N ARG A 4 17.33 -17.36 30.22
CA ARG A 4 18.61 -16.74 29.85
C ARG A 4 19.69 -17.16 30.84
N THR A 5 20.80 -17.70 30.35
CA THR A 5 22.00 -17.95 31.15
C THR A 5 22.88 -16.69 31.25
N PRO A 6 23.58 -16.47 32.39
CA PRO A 6 24.37 -15.25 32.62
C PRO A 6 25.75 -15.27 31.93
N LYS A 7 26.09 -14.18 31.24
CA LYS A 7 27.31 -13.93 30.46
C LYS A 7 28.61 -13.75 31.29
N SER A 8 28.58 -13.88 32.62
CA SER A 8 29.69 -13.45 33.48
C SER A 8 30.87 -14.43 33.57
N GLU A 9 30.69 -15.70 33.20
CA GLU A 9 31.73 -16.72 33.40
C GLU A 9 32.73 -16.80 32.23
N ARG A 10 32.32 -16.37 31.04
CA ARG A 10 33.17 -16.42 29.83
C ARG A 10 34.30 -15.39 29.82
N GLN A 11 34.19 -14.30 30.58
CA GLN A 11 35.21 -13.27 30.60
C GLN A 11 36.39 -13.57 31.55
N LYS A 12 36.20 -14.41 32.57
CA LYS A 12 37.30 -14.79 33.47
C LYS A 12 38.28 -15.78 32.82
N ALA A 13 37.80 -16.71 32.00
CA ALA A 13 38.66 -17.70 31.34
C ALA A 13 39.61 -17.10 30.27
N ASN A 14 39.28 -15.95 29.68
CA ASN A 14 40.19 -15.29 28.73
C ASN A 14 41.31 -14.50 29.40
N LYS A 15 41.12 -14.07 30.66
CA LYS A 15 42.14 -13.29 31.38
C LYS A 15 43.29 -14.16 31.91
N GLU A 16 43.05 -15.46 32.12
CA GLU A 16 44.08 -16.41 32.56
C GLU A 16 44.98 -16.89 31.42
N LYS A 17 44.53 -16.85 30.16
CA LYS A 17 45.33 -17.29 29.01
C LYS A 17 46.38 -16.28 28.52
N GLU A 18 46.35 -15.03 29.00
CA GLU A 18 47.31 -14.00 28.59
C GLU A 18 48.57 -13.92 29.47
N THR A 19 48.69 -14.72 30.54
CA THR A 19 49.80 -14.56 31.51
C THR A 19 50.90 -15.62 31.45
N VAL A 20 50.85 -16.59 30.52
CA VAL A 20 51.79 -17.74 30.49
C VAL A 20 52.59 -17.85 29.18
N ALA A 21 52.86 -16.74 28.49
CA ALA A 21 53.67 -16.79 27.26
C ALA A 21 54.64 -15.61 27.15
N SER A 22 55.62 -15.53 28.07
CA SER A 22 56.75 -14.63 27.89
C SER A 22 58.03 -15.15 28.56
N ASP A 23 58.37 -16.43 28.39
CA ASP A 23 59.72 -16.92 28.72
C ASP A 23 60.13 -17.98 27.69
N GLY A 24 60.55 -17.50 26.53
CA GLY A 24 61.06 -18.31 25.44
C GLY A 24 61.96 -17.46 24.58
N ALA A 25 63.27 -17.56 24.82
CA ALA A 25 64.31 -16.93 24.03
C ALA A 25 64.17 -17.36 22.56
N ARG A 26 63.55 -16.50 21.76
CA ARG A 26 63.42 -16.67 20.32
C ARG A 26 64.70 -16.17 19.68
N ALA A 27 65.34 -17.04 18.91
CA ALA A 27 66.49 -16.73 18.07
C ALA A 27 66.21 -15.44 17.26
N ALA A 28 67.25 -14.62 17.09
CA ALA A 28 67.17 -13.30 16.47
C ALA A 28 66.44 -13.35 15.12
N ASP A 29 65.22 -12.83 15.09
CA ASP A 29 64.51 -12.51 13.86
C ASP A 29 65.31 -11.45 13.09
N PRO A 30 65.43 -11.52 11.76
CA PRO A 30 66.07 -10.47 10.98
C PRO A 30 65.36 -9.13 11.21
N PRO A 31 66.08 -7.99 11.22
CA PRO A 31 65.48 -6.69 11.47
C PRO A 31 64.37 -6.44 10.45
N LEU A 32 63.13 -6.38 10.93
CA LEU A 32 62.00 -5.97 10.11
C LEU A 32 62.31 -4.59 9.51
N PRO A 33 62.05 -4.36 8.21
CA PRO A 33 62.26 -3.06 7.62
C PRO A 33 61.48 -2.02 8.42
N GLY A 34 62.19 -0.98 8.88
CA GLY A 34 61.61 0.07 9.72
C GLY A 34 60.31 0.58 9.11
N SER A 35 59.23 0.56 9.90
CA SER A 35 57.93 1.06 9.46
C SER A 35 58.12 2.46 8.85
N PRO A 36 57.61 2.73 7.64
CA PRO A 36 57.67 4.07 7.04
C PRO A 36 56.94 5.12 7.88
N TRP A 37 56.17 4.69 8.89
CA TRP A 37 55.47 5.54 9.85
C TRP A 37 56.31 5.88 11.10
N ALA A 38 57.54 5.36 11.23
CA ALA A 38 58.41 5.63 12.39
C ALA A 38 58.93 7.09 12.44
N GLN A 39 58.80 7.84 11.36
CA GLN A 39 59.25 9.23 11.23
C GLN A 39 58.10 10.24 11.33
N ALA A 40 56.88 9.82 11.68
CA ALA A 40 55.80 10.77 11.91
C ALA A 40 56.16 11.68 13.10
N PRO A 41 56.03 13.01 12.97
CA PRO A 41 56.34 13.93 14.07
C PRO A 41 55.47 13.55 15.29
N ALA A 42 56.14 13.29 16.43
CA ALA A 42 55.50 12.80 17.65
C ALA A 42 54.58 13.85 18.33
N GLY A 43 54.54 15.08 17.80
CA GLY A 43 53.76 16.18 18.33
C GLY A 43 52.79 16.75 17.30
N ASP A 44 51.55 16.98 17.73
CA ASP A 44 50.55 17.70 16.97
C ASP A 44 50.56 19.17 17.40
N ASP A 45 50.88 20.10 16.49
CA ASP A 45 50.87 21.56 16.74
C ASP A 45 49.46 22.18 16.82
N TYR A 46 48.41 21.36 16.74
CA TYR A 46 47.03 21.84 16.79
C TYR A 46 46.62 22.21 18.22
N PRO A 47 45.83 23.29 18.42
CA PRO A 47 45.32 23.63 19.74
C PRO A 47 44.44 22.50 20.27
N LYS A 48 44.57 22.22 21.57
CA LYS A 48 43.85 21.13 22.23
C LYS A 48 42.67 21.70 23.03
N VAL A 49 41.51 21.10 22.84
CA VAL A 49 40.25 21.46 23.51
C VAL A 49 39.91 20.34 24.50
N PRO A 50 39.43 20.65 25.72
CA PRO A 50 39.00 19.61 26.65
C PRO A 50 37.83 18.81 26.08
N ASP A 51 37.88 17.49 26.24
CA ASP A 51 36.80 16.60 25.82
C ASP A 51 35.56 16.84 26.70
N PRO A 52 34.37 17.07 26.11
CA PRO A 52 33.13 17.25 26.89
C PRO A 52 32.74 16.02 27.72
N VAL A 53 33.12 14.81 27.27
CA VAL A 53 32.83 13.56 28.00
C VAL A 53 33.84 13.37 29.14
N ASP A 54 35.12 13.62 28.84
CA ASP A 54 36.23 13.42 29.77
C ASP A 54 37.01 14.73 29.96
N LYS A 55 36.68 15.52 30.99
CA LYS A 55 37.36 16.81 31.26
C LYS A 55 38.88 16.71 31.44
N LYS A 56 39.39 15.51 31.75
CA LYS A 56 40.83 15.22 31.91
C LYS A 56 41.53 14.94 30.56
N ARG A 57 40.78 14.61 29.51
CA ARG A 57 41.29 14.30 28.17
C ARG A 57 41.28 15.56 27.32
N MET A 58 42.43 15.88 26.73
CA MET A 58 42.56 16.99 25.80
C MET A 58 42.60 16.43 24.37
N VAL A 59 41.67 16.87 23.52
CA VAL A 59 41.55 16.43 22.13
C VAL A 59 42.08 17.52 21.22
N SER A 60 42.95 17.15 20.28
CA SER A 60 43.45 18.12 19.29
C SER A 60 42.34 18.52 18.31
N THR A 61 42.32 19.80 17.92
CA THR A 61 41.37 20.38 16.94
C THR A 61 41.71 20.05 15.49
N LYS A 62 42.36 18.91 15.26
CA LYS A 62 42.66 18.40 13.92
C LYS A 62 41.39 18.35 13.07
N GLN A 63 41.54 18.50 11.76
CA GLN A 63 40.43 18.41 10.81
C GLN A 63 39.61 17.12 10.97
N ALA A 64 40.26 15.99 11.30
CA ALA A 64 39.60 14.72 11.58
C ALA A 64 38.70 14.75 12.82
N ASN A 65 39.03 15.57 13.83
CA ASN A 65 38.30 15.63 15.11
C ASN A 65 37.22 16.72 15.15
N ARG A 66 37.26 17.68 14.22
CA ARG A 66 36.25 18.75 14.11
C ARG A 66 34.80 18.29 14.10
N PRO A 67 34.37 17.26 13.33
CA PRO A 67 32.97 16.84 13.36
C PRO A 67 32.53 16.33 14.73
N PHE A 68 33.43 15.69 15.49
CA PHE A 68 33.12 15.22 16.84
C PHE A 68 32.99 16.38 17.82
N LEU A 69 33.90 17.35 17.78
CA LEU A 69 33.82 18.55 18.62
C LEU A 69 32.56 19.37 18.33
N ALA A 70 32.22 19.55 17.05
CA ALA A 70 31.00 20.27 16.67
C ALA A 70 29.73 19.54 17.14
N TYR A 71 29.70 18.20 17.03
CA TYR A 71 28.55 17.41 17.48
C TYR A 71 28.42 17.43 19.02
N THR A 72 29.53 17.37 19.76
CA THR A 72 29.48 17.44 21.22
C THR A 72 29.06 18.82 21.71
N GLU A 73 29.53 19.90 21.09
CA GLU A 73 29.07 21.27 21.35
C GLU A 73 27.56 21.41 21.09
N TYR A 74 27.09 20.90 19.95
CA TYR A 74 25.67 20.87 19.61
C TYR A 74 24.86 20.12 20.67
N ARG A 75 25.29 18.93 21.07
CA ARG A 75 24.64 18.13 22.12
C ARG A 75 24.58 18.86 23.46
N ALA A 76 25.70 19.44 23.90
CA ALA A 76 25.76 20.19 25.14
C ALA A 76 24.80 21.39 25.13
N LYS A 77 24.73 22.12 24.01
CA LYS A 77 23.79 23.23 23.85
C LYS A 77 22.33 22.77 23.94
N ARG A 78 21.99 21.66 23.27
CA ARG A 78 20.64 21.08 23.31
C ARG A 78 20.24 20.62 24.71
N GLU A 79 21.17 20.01 25.44
CA GLU A 79 20.94 19.61 26.83
C GLU A 79 20.74 20.82 27.75
N GLN A 80 21.50 21.90 27.56
CA GLN A 80 21.30 23.15 28.31
C GLN A 80 19.94 23.80 28.01
N GLU A 81 19.56 23.88 26.73
CA GLU A 81 18.25 24.40 26.30
C GLU A 81 17.10 23.58 26.91
N HIS A 82 17.22 22.25 26.90
CA HIS A 82 16.23 21.34 27.48
C HIS A 82 16.16 21.48 29.01
N GLN A 83 17.29 21.57 29.71
CA GLN A 83 17.31 21.80 31.17
C GLN A 83 16.69 23.14 31.55
N ALA A 84 17.05 24.21 30.83
CA ALA A 84 16.44 25.53 31.05
C ALA A 84 14.93 25.54 30.76
N TRP A 85 14.48 24.74 29.78
CA TRP A 85 13.06 24.53 29.53
C TRP A 85 12.38 23.75 30.68
N LEU A 86 13.00 22.68 31.20
CA LEU A 86 12.51 21.93 32.36
C LEU A 86 12.42 22.80 33.62
N GLU A 87 13.40 23.68 33.86
CA GLU A 87 13.39 24.63 34.97
C GLU A 87 12.24 25.63 34.83
N ARG A 88 12.07 26.23 33.64
CA ARG A 88 10.92 27.10 33.36
C ARG A 88 9.58 26.37 33.55
N LYS A 89 9.51 25.09 33.20
CA LYS A 89 8.30 24.28 33.40
C LYS A 89 8.01 24.06 34.88
N LYS A 90 9.01 23.72 35.69
CA LYS A 90 8.89 23.57 37.15
C LYS A 90 8.45 24.89 37.80
N GLU A 91 9.05 26.01 37.43
CA GLU A 91 8.64 27.33 37.93
C GLU A 91 7.18 27.65 37.60
N ARG A 92 6.71 27.27 36.40
CA ARG A 92 5.29 27.43 36.02
C ARG A 92 4.37 26.52 36.83
N GLU A 93 4.74 25.27 37.05
CA GLU A 93 3.96 24.35 37.89
C GLU A 93 3.86 24.86 39.33
N GLU A 94 4.94 25.43 39.87
CA GLU A 94 4.94 26.09 41.17
C GLU A 94 4.07 27.36 41.19
N LYS A 95 4.06 28.15 40.11
CA LYS A 95 3.15 29.31 39.95
C LYS A 95 1.69 28.89 39.83
N MET A 96 1.40 27.80 39.11
CA MET A 96 0.07 27.20 39.04
C MET A 96 -0.38 26.67 40.41
N ALA A 97 0.53 26.04 41.17
CA ALA A 97 0.24 25.59 42.54
C ALA A 97 0.00 26.76 43.51
N ARG A 98 0.60 27.91 43.24
CA ARG A 98 0.38 29.17 43.96
C ARG A 98 -0.91 29.89 43.54
N GLY A 99 -1.54 29.49 42.44
CA GLY A 99 -2.76 30.07 41.90
C GLY A 99 -2.57 31.36 41.08
N GLU A 100 -1.36 31.62 40.58
CA GLU A 100 -1.07 32.75 39.69
C GLU A 100 -1.36 32.35 38.23
N GLU A 101 -1.94 33.26 37.43
CA GLU A 101 -2.23 32.97 36.01
C GLU A 101 -0.92 32.92 35.21
N VAL A 102 -0.68 31.79 34.56
CA VAL A 102 0.52 31.55 33.76
C VAL A 102 0.17 31.58 32.28
N GLY A 103 0.99 32.27 31.47
CA GLY A 103 0.82 32.36 30.01
C GLY A 103 1.01 31.02 29.26
N PRO A 104 0.83 31.02 27.92
CA PRO A 104 0.83 29.82 27.08
C PRO A 104 2.10 28.97 27.23
N GLU A 105 1.94 27.64 27.15
CA GLU A 105 3.05 26.71 27.36
C GLU A 105 4.09 26.84 26.24
N GLU A 106 5.33 27.24 26.58
CA GLU A 106 6.42 27.21 25.59
C GLU A 106 6.69 25.77 25.14
N GLU A 107 6.58 25.53 23.84
CA GLU A 107 6.94 24.26 23.20
C GLU A 107 8.44 23.96 23.38
N ASP A 108 8.78 22.68 23.51
CA ASP A 108 10.16 22.24 23.69
C ASP A 108 10.99 22.64 22.45
N PRO A 109 12.00 23.51 22.58
CA PRO A 109 12.89 23.86 21.47
C PRO A 109 13.67 22.65 20.96
N THR A 110 13.69 21.56 21.75
CA THR A 110 14.40 20.32 21.50
C THR A 110 13.60 19.26 20.75
N ALA A 111 12.28 19.45 20.62
CA ALA A 111 11.44 18.51 19.90
C ALA A 111 11.80 18.53 18.40
N GLU A 112 12.18 17.37 17.86
CA GLU A 112 12.28 17.21 16.41
C GLU A 112 10.86 17.35 15.85
N VAL A 113 10.63 18.33 14.97
CA VAL A 113 9.35 18.47 14.28
C VAL A 113 9.28 17.32 13.28
N GLU A 114 8.72 16.20 13.72
CA GLU A 114 8.47 15.07 12.84
C GLU A 114 7.51 15.53 11.74
N ILE A 115 7.99 15.58 10.49
CA ILE A 115 7.14 15.76 9.32
C ILE A 115 6.39 14.44 9.16
N GLY A 116 5.34 14.24 9.96
CA GLY A 116 4.51 13.06 9.90
C GLY A 116 3.85 12.91 8.54
N CYS A 117 3.18 11.77 8.30
CA CYS A 117 2.44 11.52 7.07
C CYS A 117 1.46 12.67 6.73
N LEU A 118 0.92 13.35 7.74
CA LEU A 118 0.08 14.54 7.59
C LEU A 118 0.84 15.76 7.03
N GLY A 119 2.08 15.97 7.46
CA GLY A 119 2.95 17.02 6.93
C GLY A 119 3.34 16.74 5.48
N LEU A 120 3.69 15.49 5.17
CA LEU A 120 3.99 15.06 3.79
C LEU A 120 2.75 15.19 2.89
N PHE A 121 1.57 14.78 3.37
CA PHE A 121 0.33 14.93 2.62
C PHE A 121 0.01 16.39 2.32
N LYS A 122 0.14 17.29 3.30
CA LYS A 122 -0.03 18.74 3.12
C LYS A 122 0.96 19.29 2.09
N PHE A 123 2.22 18.85 2.12
CA PHE A 123 3.21 19.20 1.11
C PHE A 123 2.80 18.73 -0.30
N ILE A 124 2.35 17.47 -0.45
CA ILE A 124 1.87 16.92 -1.73
C ILE A 124 0.68 17.73 -2.26
N VAL A 125 -0.28 18.08 -1.40
CA VAL A 125 -1.44 18.90 -1.79
C VAL A 125 -0.99 20.28 -2.30
N TYR A 126 -0.03 20.93 -1.62
CA TYR A 126 0.49 22.22 -2.09
C TYR A 126 1.27 22.11 -3.39
N CYS A 127 2.10 21.07 -3.56
CA CYS A 127 2.76 20.81 -4.83
C CYS A 127 1.75 20.58 -5.96
N PHE A 128 0.71 19.79 -5.72
CA PHE A 128 -0.36 19.56 -6.70
C PHE A 128 -1.09 20.85 -7.06
N LEU A 129 -1.45 21.67 -6.05
CA LEU A 129 -2.07 22.97 -6.27
C LEU A 129 -1.16 23.88 -7.11
N GLY A 130 0.15 23.88 -6.84
CA GLY A 130 1.15 24.61 -7.60
C GLY A 130 1.22 24.15 -9.06
N VAL A 131 1.18 22.85 -9.33
CA VAL A 131 1.18 22.28 -10.70
C VAL A 131 -0.10 22.64 -11.46
N VAL A 132 -1.25 22.62 -10.79
CA VAL A 132 -2.55 23.00 -11.38
C VAL A 132 -2.57 24.50 -11.72
N LEU A 133 -2.10 25.35 -10.81
CA LEU A 133 -1.98 26.79 -11.03
C LEU A 133 -0.93 27.12 -12.10
N ALA A 134 0.19 26.40 -12.14
CA ALA A 134 1.18 26.53 -13.19
C ALA A 134 0.59 26.13 -14.55
N GLY A 135 -0.17 25.04 -14.63
CA GLY A 135 -0.90 24.65 -15.84
C GLY A 135 -1.79 25.77 -16.35
N LYS A 136 -2.55 26.41 -15.44
CA LYS A 136 -3.39 27.58 -15.75
C LYS A 136 -2.58 28.75 -16.32
N PHE A 137 -1.36 28.96 -15.84
CA PHE A 137 -0.48 30.04 -16.27
C PHE A 137 0.17 29.76 -17.63
N PHE A 138 0.71 28.55 -17.84
CA PHE A 138 1.46 28.21 -19.05
C PHE A 138 0.59 27.75 -20.22
N THR A 139 -0.45 26.96 -19.97
CA THR A 139 -1.27 26.32 -21.01
C THR A 139 -2.70 26.88 -21.07
N GLY A 140 -3.06 27.81 -20.18
CA GLY A 140 -4.43 28.32 -20.06
C GLY A 140 -5.44 27.30 -19.50
N SER A 141 -5.05 26.04 -19.34
CA SER A 141 -5.85 24.92 -18.81
C SER A 141 -5.27 24.38 -17.50
N TYR A 142 -6.15 24.04 -16.54
CA TYR A 142 -5.73 23.50 -15.23
C TYR A 142 -5.18 22.06 -15.31
N LEU A 143 -5.59 21.32 -16.35
CA LEU A 143 -5.29 19.89 -16.50
C LEU A 143 -4.22 19.60 -17.56
N TRP A 144 -3.47 20.62 -17.99
CA TRP A 144 -2.40 20.49 -18.99
C TRP A 144 -2.88 19.78 -20.28
N GLU A 145 -4.09 20.12 -20.75
CA GLU A 145 -4.72 19.55 -21.96
C GLU A 145 -4.89 18.02 -21.95
N GLN A 146 -4.84 17.35 -20.79
CA GLN A 146 -5.16 15.92 -20.71
C GLN A 146 -6.68 15.67 -20.72
N ASP A 147 -7.12 14.88 -21.69
CA ASP A 147 -8.42 14.21 -21.64
C ASP A 147 -8.39 13.14 -20.54
N LEU A 148 -9.21 13.32 -19.51
CA LEU A 148 -9.31 12.36 -18.41
C LEU A 148 -9.81 11.00 -18.96
N PRO A 149 -9.11 9.89 -18.68
CA PRO A 149 -9.58 8.58 -19.10
C PRO A 149 -10.92 8.27 -18.42
N ASN A 150 -11.87 7.71 -19.17
CA ASN A 150 -13.16 7.29 -18.63
C ASN A 150 -12.97 6.29 -17.49
N LEU A 151 -13.10 6.76 -16.24
CA LEU A 151 -12.88 5.94 -15.03
C LEU A 151 -13.84 4.75 -14.96
N SER A 152 -15.00 4.83 -15.63
CA SER A 152 -15.96 3.72 -15.75
C SER A 152 -15.39 2.46 -16.41
N LYS A 153 -14.27 2.57 -17.14
CA LYS A 153 -13.59 1.43 -17.76
C LYS A 153 -12.78 0.59 -16.76
N TYR A 154 -12.35 1.18 -15.64
CA TYR A 154 -11.47 0.53 -14.67
C TYR A 154 -12.19 -0.06 -13.46
N PHE A 155 -13.44 0.34 -13.23
CA PHE A 155 -14.30 -0.28 -12.23
C PHE A 155 -15.14 -1.40 -12.86
N PRO A 156 -15.32 -2.55 -12.17
CA PRO A 156 -16.18 -3.61 -12.67
C PRO A 156 -17.61 -3.06 -12.89
N PRO A 157 -18.27 -3.41 -14.01
CA PRO A 157 -19.60 -2.91 -14.30
C PRO A 157 -20.59 -3.36 -13.22
N ALA A 158 -21.19 -2.40 -12.52
CA ALA A 158 -22.08 -2.64 -11.38
C ALA A 158 -23.35 -3.46 -11.71
N ASN A 159 -23.65 -3.66 -13.00
CA ASN A 159 -24.92 -4.23 -13.47
C ASN A 159 -24.82 -5.68 -13.98
N GLN A 160 -23.72 -6.40 -13.72
CA GLN A 160 -23.65 -7.82 -14.04
C GLN A 160 -24.46 -8.65 -13.04
N ARG A 161 -25.78 -8.72 -13.28
CA ARG A 161 -26.69 -9.58 -12.52
C ARG A 161 -26.45 -11.03 -12.96
N LEU A 162 -25.97 -11.85 -12.04
CA LEU A 162 -25.86 -13.30 -12.25
C LEU A 162 -27.28 -13.89 -12.19
N PHE A 163 -27.79 -14.33 -13.35
CA PHE A 163 -29.06 -15.03 -13.44
C PHE A 163 -28.84 -16.52 -13.26
N SER A 164 -29.58 -17.15 -12.35
CA SER A 164 -29.72 -18.61 -12.36
C SER A 164 -30.60 -19.05 -13.53
N GLU A 165 -30.47 -20.29 -13.98
CA GLU A 165 -31.25 -20.85 -15.09
C GLU A 165 -32.78 -20.71 -14.86
N GLN A 166 -33.22 -20.91 -13.62
CA GLN A 166 -34.63 -20.76 -13.25
C GLN A 166 -35.13 -19.33 -13.39
N VAL A 167 -34.30 -18.34 -13.01
CA VAL A 167 -34.67 -16.93 -13.16
C VAL A 167 -34.67 -16.54 -14.63
N LEU A 168 -33.71 -17.03 -15.43
CA LEU A 168 -33.64 -16.76 -16.86
C LEU A 168 -34.88 -17.28 -17.62
N ALA A 169 -35.41 -18.45 -17.23
CA ALA A 169 -36.61 -19.02 -17.83
C ALA A 169 -37.86 -18.13 -17.68
N THR A 170 -37.89 -17.25 -16.68
CA THR A 170 -39.01 -16.31 -16.49
C THR A 170 -38.97 -15.07 -17.40
N TYR A 171 -37.95 -14.98 -18.27
CA TYR A 171 -37.70 -13.88 -19.21
C TYR A 171 -37.67 -14.39 -20.67
N ASP A 172 -38.61 -15.28 -21.00
CA ASP A 172 -38.78 -15.90 -22.32
C ASP A 172 -39.64 -15.08 -23.30
N GLY A 173 -40.31 -14.02 -22.81
CA GLY A 173 -41.17 -13.15 -23.61
C GLY A 173 -42.66 -13.48 -23.56
N THR A 174 -43.08 -14.42 -22.70
CA THR A 174 -44.50 -14.71 -22.45
C THR A 174 -45.25 -13.57 -21.75
N VAL A 175 -44.52 -12.70 -21.03
CA VAL A 175 -45.07 -11.55 -20.30
C VAL A 175 -44.51 -10.25 -20.89
N GLU A 176 -45.38 -9.42 -21.47
CA GLU A 176 -45.00 -8.16 -22.16
C GLU A 176 -44.23 -7.16 -21.27
N SER A 177 -44.42 -7.22 -19.95
CA SER A 177 -43.76 -6.30 -19.00
C SER A 177 -42.32 -6.68 -18.65
N ARG A 178 -41.82 -7.84 -19.12
CA ARG A 178 -40.46 -8.33 -18.80
C ARG A 178 -39.55 -8.30 -20.03
N PRO A 179 -38.30 -7.83 -19.89
CA PRO A 179 -37.33 -7.88 -20.99
C PRO A 179 -36.96 -9.32 -21.31
N ILE A 180 -36.87 -9.64 -22.61
CA ILE A 180 -36.46 -10.96 -23.07
C ILE A 180 -34.95 -11.09 -22.93
N TYR A 181 -34.48 -12.05 -22.14
CA TYR A 181 -33.03 -12.30 -21.95
C TYR A 181 -32.61 -13.58 -22.67
N LEU A 182 -31.78 -13.45 -23.71
CA LEU A 182 -31.28 -14.56 -24.53
C LEU A 182 -29.79 -14.84 -24.28
N ALA A 183 -29.46 -15.36 -23.09
CA ALA A 183 -28.06 -15.53 -22.67
C ALA A 183 -27.21 -16.40 -23.63
N GLY A 184 -27.80 -17.46 -24.18
CA GLY A 184 -27.12 -18.32 -25.16
C GLY A 184 -26.94 -17.65 -26.52
N LEU A 185 -28.00 -17.07 -27.08
CA LEU A 185 -27.98 -16.55 -28.45
C LEU A 185 -27.09 -15.31 -28.59
N GLU A 186 -27.01 -14.45 -27.57
CA GLU A 186 -26.10 -13.31 -27.59
C GLU A 186 -24.64 -13.74 -27.64
N HIS A 187 -24.26 -14.76 -26.87
CA HIS A 187 -22.92 -15.32 -26.90
C HIS A 187 -22.55 -15.85 -28.29
N TRP A 188 -23.41 -16.68 -28.88
CA TRP A 188 -23.18 -17.23 -30.22
C TRP A 188 -23.15 -16.13 -31.29
N LYS A 189 -24.05 -15.14 -31.20
CA LYS A 189 -24.09 -14.00 -32.13
C LYS A 189 -22.79 -13.20 -32.07
N LYS A 190 -22.24 -12.98 -30.87
CA LYS A 190 -20.95 -12.30 -30.70
C LYS A 190 -19.80 -13.14 -31.24
N PHE A 191 -19.77 -14.45 -30.93
CA PHE A 191 -18.77 -15.37 -31.45
C PHE A 191 -18.70 -15.34 -32.98
N TYR A 192 -19.84 -15.47 -33.67
CA TYR A 192 -19.88 -15.44 -35.14
C TYR A 192 -19.58 -14.04 -35.71
N ALA A 193 -19.94 -12.96 -35.03
CA ALA A 193 -19.65 -11.60 -35.46
C ALA A 193 -18.15 -11.25 -35.39
N GLU A 194 -17.43 -11.78 -34.39
CA GLU A 194 -16.01 -11.50 -34.15
C GLU A 194 -15.07 -12.54 -34.77
N SER A 195 -15.59 -13.67 -35.25
CA SER A 195 -14.76 -14.72 -35.82
C SER A 195 -14.14 -14.32 -37.16
N LYS A 196 -12.84 -14.61 -37.32
CA LYS A 196 -12.14 -14.44 -38.62
C LYS A 196 -12.50 -15.52 -39.64
N LYS A 197 -13.09 -16.64 -39.17
CA LYS A 197 -13.43 -17.80 -39.99
C LYS A 197 -14.76 -17.65 -40.71
N TYR A 198 -15.72 -16.93 -40.11
CA TYR A 198 -17.07 -16.79 -40.66
C TYR A 198 -17.32 -15.35 -41.09
N ASN A 199 -17.52 -15.14 -42.39
CA ASN A 199 -17.88 -13.84 -42.94
C ASN A 199 -19.40 -13.65 -42.91
N LYS A 200 -19.85 -12.44 -42.59
CA LYS A 200 -21.28 -12.11 -42.58
C LYS A 200 -21.81 -12.01 -44.02
N VAL A 201 -22.62 -12.99 -44.43
CA VAL A 201 -23.20 -13.07 -45.79
C VAL A 201 -24.48 -12.24 -45.94
N GLY A 202 -25.30 -12.11 -44.88
CA GLY A 202 -26.58 -11.39 -44.96
C GLY A 202 -27.49 -11.56 -43.73
N ARG A 203 -28.78 -11.23 -43.87
CA ARG A 203 -29.83 -11.54 -42.88
C ARG A 203 -30.77 -12.58 -43.48
N VAL A 204 -31.14 -13.58 -42.68
CA VAL A 204 -32.16 -14.56 -43.07
C VAL A 204 -33.50 -14.07 -42.51
N SER A 205 -34.48 -13.82 -43.39
CA SER A 205 -35.83 -13.43 -43.02
C SER A 205 -36.73 -14.64 -43.17
N HIS A 206 -37.26 -15.15 -42.06
CA HIS A 206 -38.25 -16.21 -42.07
C HIS A 206 -39.66 -15.62 -41.90
N PRO A 207 -40.68 -16.18 -42.58
CA PRO A 207 -42.06 -15.83 -42.28
C PRO A 207 -42.38 -16.20 -40.81
N PRO A 208 -43.36 -15.53 -40.18
CA PRO A 208 -43.86 -15.92 -38.86
C PRO A 208 -44.28 -17.39 -38.86
N ILE A 209 -43.89 -18.12 -37.80
CA ILE A 209 -44.30 -19.51 -37.61
C ILE A 209 -45.78 -19.51 -37.21
N ASP A 210 -46.59 -20.30 -37.90
CA ASP A 210 -48.00 -20.49 -37.56
C ASP A 210 -48.10 -21.33 -36.27
N PRO A 211 -48.74 -20.81 -35.19
CA PRO A 211 -48.87 -21.55 -33.94
C PRO A 211 -49.70 -22.84 -34.07
N ALA A 212 -50.50 -23.00 -35.12
CA ALA A 212 -51.29 -24.21 -35.37
C ALA A 212 -50.49 -25.33 -36.06
N SER A 213 -49.25 -25.05 -36.48
CA SER A 213 -48.40 -26.07 -37.11
C SER A 213 -47.89 -27.08 -36.07
N PRO A 214 -48.03 -28.39 -36.33
CA PRO A 214 -47.56 -29.41 -35.40
C PRO A 214 -46.03 -29.38 -35.25
N ILE A 215 -45.55 -29.63 -34.04
CA ILE A 215 -44.11 -29.71 -33.73
C ILE A 215 -43.53 -30.88 -34.53
N PRO A 216 -42.39 -30.70 -35.23
CA PRO A 216 -41.78 -31.77 -36.00
C PRO A 216 -41.41 -32.95 -35.09
N VAL A 217 -41.73 -34.17 -35.54
CA VAL A 217 -41.37 -35.39 -34.82
C VAL A 217 -39.86 -35.53 -34.69
N HIS A 218 -39.39 -35.97 -33.53
CA HIS A 218 -37.96 -36.17 -33.28
C HIS A 218 -37.39 -37.20 -34.29
N CYS A 219 -36.20 -36.95 -34.82
CA CYS A 219 -35.55 -37.85 -35.80
C CYS A 219 -35.28 -39.28 -35.26
N ASP A 220 -35.40 -39.50 -33.95
CA ASP A 220 -35.13 -40.79 -33.30
C ASP A 220 -36.48 -41.47 -33.04
N ALA A 221 -36.73 -42.64 -33.66
CA ALA A 221 -38.02 -43.32 -33.57
C ALA A 221 -38.49 -43.58 -32.12
N LYS A 222 -37.56 -43.92 -31.20
CA LYS A 222 -37.88 -44.13 -29.78
C LYS A 222 -38.29 -42.84 -29.07
N LYS A 223 -37.66 -41.71 -29.40
CA LYS A 223 -37.99 -40.41 -28.79
C LYS A 223 -39.23 -39.80 -29.42
N ALA A 224 -39.47 -40.04 -30.71
CA ALA A 224 -40.71 -39.67 -31.38
C ALA A 224 -41.93 -40.35 -30.75
N GLN A 225 -41.81 -41.65 -30.44
CA GLN A 225 -42.86 -42.37 -29.72
C GLN A 225 -43.07 -41.80 -28.31
N ALA A 226 -41.98 -41.48 -27.59
CA ALA A 226 -42.09 -40.88 -26.26
C ALA A 226 -42.76 -39.49 -26.27
N SER A 227 -42.49 -38.64 -27.26
CA SER A 227 -43.15 -37.34 -27.39
C SER A 227 -44.64 -37.49 -27.69
N ILE A 228 -45.00 -38.41 -28.59
CA ILE A 228 -46.40 -38.71 -28.93
C ILE A 228 -47.16 -39.31 -27.72
N GLU A 229 -46.51 -40.19 -26.96
CA GLU A 229 -47.06 -40.77 -25.72
C GLU A 229 -47.26 -39.68 -24.65
N SER A 230 -46.32 -38.73 -24.53
CA SER A 230 -46.43 -37.60 -23.60
C SER A 230 -47.54 -36.61 -23.97
N GLU A 231 -47.77 -36.38 -25.26
CA GLU A 231 -48.91 -35.58 -25.72
C GLU A 231 -50.25 -36.30 -25.49
N ARG A 232 -50.30 -37.63 -25.62
CA ARG A 232 -51.51 -38.41 -25.34
C ARG A 232 -51.83 -38.57 -23.85
N SER A 233 -50.81 -38.51 -22.99
CA SER A 233 -50.95 -38.75 -21.54
C SER A 233 -50.96 -37.47 -20.69
N GLY A 234 -50.74 -36.29 -21.30
CA GLY A 234 -50.91 -35.01 -20.63
C GLY A 234 -52.37 -34.76 -20.24
N PRO A 235 -52.66 -34.25 -19.02
CA PRO A 235 -54.01 -33.83 -18.66
C PRO A 235 -54.48 -32.71 -19.59
N MET A 236 -55.69 -32.84 -20.14
CA MET A 236 -56.38 -31.78 -20.88
C MET A 236 -56.27 -30.45 -20.13
N PRO A 237 -55.90 -29.34 -20.78
CA PRO A 237 -55.93 -28.03 -20.15
C PRO A 237 -57.40 -27.73 -19.80
N THR A 238 -57.71 -27.71 -18.51
CA THR A 238 -59.01 -27.25 -18.03
C THR A 238 -59.06 -25.73 -18.23
N ASP A 239 -59.84 -25.28 -19.20
CA ASP A 239 -60.28 -23.90 -19.31
C ASP A 239 -61.02 -23.53 -18.02
N THR A 240 -60.32 -22.90 -17.07
CA THR A 240 -60.92 -22.35 -15.87
C THR A 240 -60.17 -21.08 -15.52
N THR A 241 -60.72 -19.93 -15.93
CA THR A 241 -61.08 -18.77 -15.09
C THR A 241 -61.09 -17.51 -15.94
N SER A 242 -62.18 -17.31 -16.68
CA SER A 242 -62.66 -16.00 -17.12
C SER A 242 -64.08 -15.91 -16.61
N SER A 243 -64.31 -15.18 -15.51
CA SER A 243 -65.59 -14.60 -15.02
C SER A 243 -65.56 -14.33 -13.50
N ARG A 244 -64.90 -13.24 -13.08
CA ARG A 244 -65.11 -12.46 -11.83
C ARG A 244 -64.01 -11.38 -11.83
N GLU A 245 -64.24 -10.07 -11.80
CA GLU A 245 -65.24 -9.28 -11.09
C GLU A 245 -65.65 -8.07 -11.94
N GLU A 246 -66.96 -7.88 -12.12
CA GLU A 246 -67.54 -6.53 -12.11
C GLU A 246 -67.96 -6.22 -10.68
N LEU A 247 -67.36 -5.16 -10.09
CA LEU A 247 -67.97 -4.12 -9.25
C LEU A 247 -66.87 -3.20 -8.68
#